data_AF-A0A662T4A7-F1
#
_entry.id   AF-A0A662T4A7-F1
#
_cell.length_a   1.000
_cell.length_b   1.000
_cell.length_c   1.000
_cell.angle_alpha   90.00
_cell.angle_beta   90.00
_cell.angle_gamma   90.00
#
_symmetry.space_group_name_H-M   'P 1'
#
loop_
_entity.id
_entity.type
_entity.pdbx_description
1 polymer ?
#
loop_
_entity_poly.entity_id
_entity_poly.type
_entity_poly.pdbx_seq_one_letter_code
_entity_poly.pdbx_strand_id
1 'polypeptide(L)' 'VCLKDENLDEFDLSWVQPKNFRHNDRWRDHKVGEADRLALKAYEVIGGCPYLGYRKRRRKTKPVEDMIRRFLDMDEKEK' A
#
# COMPACT_ATOMS: atom_id res chain seq x y z
N VAL A 1 3.66 -2.61 -16.21
CA VAL A 1 3.83 -3.96 -16.79
C VAL A 1 3.12 -4.95 -15.88
N CYS A 2 2.28 -5.82 -16.42
CA CYS A 2 1.56 -6.84 -15.63
C CYS A 2 1.66 -8.17 -16.38
N LEU A 3 2.15 -9.23 -15.73
CA LEU A 3 2.59 -10.50 -16.35
C LEU A 3 2.20 -11.71 -15.52
N LYS A 4 1.72 -12.80 -16.11
CA LYS A 4 1.50 -14.00 -15.29
C LYS A 4 2.82 -14.63 -14.85
N ASP A 5 2.79 -15.37 -13.75
CA ASP A 5 3.95 -16.11 -13.25
C ASP A 5 4.54 -17.03 -14.33
N GLU A 6 3.69 -17.64 -15.16
CA GLU A 6 4.08 -18.46 -16.31
C GLU A 6 4.90 -17.69 -17.37
N ASN A 7 4.69 -16.37 -17.45
CA ASN A 7 5.34 -15.50 -18.43
C ASN A 7 6.57 -14.80 -17.85
N LEU A 8 6.94 -15.09 -16.60
CA LEU A 8 8.04 -14.43 -15.93
C LEU A 8 9.39 -14.77 -16.58
N ASP A 9 9.54 -16.00 -17.08
CA ASP A 9 10.75 -16.47 -17.76
C ASP A 9 10.94 -15.81 -19.14
N GLU A 10 9.87 -15.28 -19.74
CA GLU A 10 9.89 -14.57 -21.02
C GLU A 10 10.04 -13.05 -20.85
N PHE A 11 10.25 -12.57 -19.62
CA PHE A 11 10.31 -11.16 -19.34
C PHE A 11 11.49 -10.49 -20.06
N ASP A 12 11.17 -9.49 -20.88
CA ASP A 12 12.15 -8.64 -21.55
C ASP A 12 12.02 -7.17 -21.10
N LEU A 13 13.16 -6.49 -20.97
CA LEU A 13 13.24 -5.09 -20.54
C LEU A 13 12.46 -4.13 -21.44
N SER A 14 12.28 -4.46 -22.73
CA SER A 14 11.46 -3.65 -23.64
C SER A 14 10.02 -3.49 -23.16
N TRP A 15 9.50 -4.43 -22.36
CA TRP A 15 8.12 -4.39 -21.87
C TRP A 15 7.88 -3.30 -20.83
N VAL A 16 8.94 -2.68 -20.29
CA VAL A 16 8.86 -1.59 -19.29
C VAL A 16 8.86 -0.21 -19.96
N GLN A 17 9.07 -0.14 -21.28
CA GLN A 17 9.09 1.13 -22.00
C GLN A 17 7.72 1.84 -21.90
N PRO A 18 7.66 3.10 -21.44
CA PRO A 18 6.39 3.80 -21.26
C PRO A 18 5.50 3.88 -22.51
N LYS A 19 6.12 3.87 -23.70
CA LYS A 19 5.42 3.93 -24.99
C LYS A 19 4.89 2.58 -25.47
N ASN A 20 5.38 1.47 -24.92
CA ASN A 20 5.04 0.12 -25.38
C ASN A 20 5.07 -0.87 -24.21
N PHE A 21 4.42 -0.51 -23.10
CA PHE A 21 4.42 -1.38 -21.94
C PHE A 21 3.47 -2.55 -22.16
N ARG A 22 3.86 -3.75 -21.74
CA ARG A 22 2.96 -4.92 -21.80
C ARG A 22 2.05 -4.98 -20.60
N HIS A 23 0.76 -5.20 -20.85
CA HIS A 23 -0.26 -5.43 -19.84
C HIS A 23 -1.02 -6.71 -20.17
N ASN A 24 -1.06 -7.65 -19.23
CA ASN A 24 -1.91 -8.81 -19.29
C ASN A 24 -3.20 -8.54 -18.52
N ASP A 25 -4.34 -8.54 -19.20
CA ASP A 25 -5.66 -8.29 -18.60
C ASP A 25 -6.03 -9.32 -17.52
N ARG A 26 -5.51 -10.55 -17.65
CA ARG A 26 -5.72 -11.66 -16.71
C ARG A 26 -4.80 -11.62 -15.51
N TRP A 27 -3.98 -10.58 -15.35
CA TRP A 27 -3.08 -10.42 -14.20
C TRP A 27 -3.81 -10.55 -12.84
N ARG A 28 -5.10 -10.17 -12.77
CA ARG A 28 -5.91 -10.26 -11.55
C ARG A 28 -6.37 -11.66 -11.20
N ASP A 29 -6.37 -12.57 -12.16
CA ASP A 29 -6.68 -13.97 -11.87
C ASP A 29 -5.59 -14.51 -10.96
N HIS A 30 -5.90 -15.35 -9.98
CA HIS A 30 -4.88 -15.98 -9.15
C HIS A 30 -5.23 -17.44 -8.93
N LYS A 31 -4.20 -18.27 -8.75
CA LYS A 31 -4.34 -19.65 -8.31
C LYS A 31 -3.96 -19.74 -6.84
N VAL A 32 -4.77 -20.41 -6.05
CA VAL A 32 -4.46 -20.67 -4.64
C VAL A 32 -3.10 -21.38 -4.56
N GLY A 33 -2.18 -20.77 -3.80
CA GLY A 33 -0.81 -21.28 -3.59
C GLY A 33 0.23 -20.84 -4.62
N GLU A 34 -0.09 -19.96 -5.59
CA GLU A 34 0.86 -19.53 -6.63
C GLU A 34 2.14 -18.89 -6.06
N ALA A 35 2.03 -18.14 -4.96
CA ALA A 35 3.14 -17.40 -4.37
C ALA A 35 3.64 -17.96 -3.02
N ASP A 36 3.16 -19.12 -2.57
CA ASP A 36 3.46 -19.66 -1.22
C ASP A 36 4.96 -19.91 -1.04
N ARG A 37 5.61 -20.48 -2.05
CA ARG A 37 7.05 -20.74 -2.02
C ARG A 37 7.85 -19.44 -1.89
N LEU A 38 7.41 -18.37 -2.57
CA LEU A 38 8.02 -17.05 -2.46
C LEU A 38 7.81 -16.45 -1.07
N ALA A 39 6.61 -16.59 -0.51
CA ALA A 39 6.30 -16.12 0.84
C ALA A 39 7.18 -16.82 1.89
N LEU A 40 7.34 -18.15 1.80
CA LEU A 40 8.22 -18.91 2.70
C LEU A 40 9.69 -18.48 2.57
N LYS A 41 10.19 -18.33 1.34
CA LYS A 41 11.56 -17.86 1.09
C LYS A 41 11.78 -16.44 1.61
N ALA A 42 10.81 -15.55 1.43
CA ALA A 42 10.86 -14.20 1.96
C ALA A 42 10.90 -14.21 3.50
N TYR A 43 10.08 -15.06 4.13
CA TYR A 43 10.08 -15.23 5.57
C TYR A 43 11.41 -15.76 6.11
N GLU A 44 12.04 -16.70 5.41
CA GLU A 44 13.36 -17.22 5.77
C GLU A 44 14.47 -16.16 5.64
N VAL A 45 14.48 -15.41 4.52
CA VAL A 45 15.55 -14.46 4.20
C VAL A 45 15.42 -13.14 4.98
N ILE A 46 14.21 -12.61 5.09
CA ILE A 46 13.94 -11.28 5.68
C ILE A 46 13.48 -11.43 7.14
N GLY A 47 12.97 -12.60 7.52
CA GLY A 47 12.30 -12.83 8.80
C GLY A 47 10.79 -12.55 8.73
N GLY A 48 10.14 -12.63 9.89
CA GLY A 48 8.72 -12.29 10.00
C GLY A 48 8.45 -10.83 9.64
N CYS A 49 7.32 -10.57 8.98
CA CYS A 49 6.86 -9.22 8.73
C CYS A 49 6.75 -8.50 10.10
N PRO A 50 7.46 -7.38 10.32
CA PRO A 50 7.29 -6.63 11.55
C PRO A 50 5.83 -6.23 11.61
N TYR A 51 5.10 -6.79 12.58
CA TYR A 51 3.69 -6.54 12.78
C TYR A 51 3.50 -5.02 12.80
N LEU A 52 2.97 -4.45 11.71
CA LEU A 52 2.52 -3.05 11.61
C LEU A 52 1.24 -2.85 12.41
N GLY A 53 1.09 -3.64 13.48
CA GLY A 53 -0.02 -3.70 14.40
C GLY A 53 -0.45 -2.32 14.73
N TYR A 54 -1.52 -1.92 14.03
CA TYR A 54 -2.29 -0.72 14.21
C TYR A 54 -1.54 0.28 15.09
N ARG A 55 -0.43 0.85 14.59
CA ARG A 55 0.18 2.00 15.27
C ARG A 55 -0.94 3.01 15.25
N LYS A 56 -1.72 3.10 16.34
CA LYS A 56 -2.81 4.04 16.48
C LYS A 56 -2.12 5.36 16.24
N ARG A 57 -2.29 5.91 15.03
CA ARG A 57 -1.77 7.23 14.70
C ARG A 57 -2.47 8.13 15.70
N ARG A 58 -1.75 8.47 16.77
CA ARG A 58 -2.23 9.46 17.73
C ARG A 58 -2.30 10.75 16.95
N ARG A 59 -3.51 11.34 16.85
CA ARG A 59 -3.66 12.66 16.27
C ARG A 59 -2.72 13.59 17.05
N LYS A 60 -1.93 14.41 16.34
CA LYS A 60 -1.07 15.43 16.96
C LYS A 60 -1.92 16.56 17.55
N THR A 61 -3.09 16.78 16.97
CA THR A 61 -4.01 17.86 17.30
C THR A 61 -5.27 17.32 17.96
N LYS A 62 -5.98 18.22 18.65
CA LYS A 62 -7.33 17.96 19.16
C LYS A 62 -8.32 17.72 18.00
N PRO A 63 -9.47 17.07 18.26
CA PRO A 63 -10.58 16.99 17.31
C PRO A 63 -10.92 18.35 16.70
N VAL A 64 -11.44 18.34 15.46
CA VAL A 64 -11.75 19.56 14.71
C VAL A 64 -12.83 20.38 15.43
N GLU A 65 -13.80 19.70 16.05
CA GLU A 65 -14.88 20.33 16.81
C GLU A 65 -14.35 21.17 17.97
N ASP A 66 -13.33 20.67 18.68
CA ASP A 66 -12.69 21.39 19.79
C ASP A 66 -11.93 22.62 19.30
N MET A 67 -11.31 22.55 18.12
CA MET A 67 -10.62 23.69 17.53
C MET A 67 -11.61 24.78 17.12
N ILE A 68 -12.72 24.40 16.47
CA ILE A 68 -13.78 25.32 16.05
C ILE A 68 -14.40 26.00 17.28
N ARG A 69 -14.78 25.23 18.32
CA ARG A 69 -15.32 25.78 19.57
C ARG A 69 -14.38 26.80 20.19
N ARG A 70 -13.07 26.46 20.27
CA ARG A 70 -12.06 27.40 20.79
C ARG A 70 -12.03 28.71 20.01
N PHE A 71 -12.17 28.70 18.68
CA PHE A 71 -12.17 29.94 17.90
C PHE A 71 -13.43 30.77 18.16
N LEU A 72 -14.60 30.14 18.19
CA LEU A 72 -15.86 30.82 18.49
C LEU A 72 -15.86 31.45 19.89
N ASP A 73 -15.34 30.72 20.89
CA ASP A 73 -15.20 31.22 22.27
C ASP A 73 -14.23 32.41 22.39
N MET A 74 -13.29 32.56 21.45
CA MET A 74 -12.36 33.69 21.41
C MET A 74 -13.04 34.90 20.77
N ASP A 75 -13.76 34.71 19.66
CA ASP A 75 -14.52 35.76 18.98
C ASP A 75 -15.62 36.37 19.87
N GLU A 76 -16.25 35.55 20.71
CA GLU A 76 -17.28 36.02 21.67
C GLU A 76 -16.69 36.83 22.83
N LYS A 77 -15.41 36.65 23.18
CA LYS A 77 -14.74 37.38 24.26
C LYS A 77 -14.11 38.70 23.81
N GLU A 78 -13.89 38.87 22.51
CA GLU A 78 -13.36 40.10 21.92
C GLU A 78 -14.45 41.12 21.56
N LYS A 79 -15.73 40.75 21.69
CA LYS A 79 -16.90 41.66 21.59
C LYS A 79 -17.34 42.18 22.96
#